data_AF-A0A7V7VKQ3-F1
#
_entry.id   AF-A0A7V7VKQ3-F1
#
_cell.length_a   1.000
_cell.length_b   1.000
_cell.length_c   1.000
_cell.angle_alpha   90.00
_cell.angle_beta   90.00
_cell.angle_gamma   90.00
#
_symmetry.space_group_name_H-M   'P 1'
#
loop_
_entity.id
_entity.type
_entity.pdbx_description
1 polymer ?
#
loop_
_entity_poly.entity_id
_entity_poly.type
_entity_poly.pdbx_seq_one_letter_code
_entity_poly.pdbx_strand_id
1 'polypeptide(L)' 'MIQLADIQKQTKDLSEEYRKGLVAYLLHGLSGLPSGPDDEEVGRREVEMDSGSVTPISHAEFLSQVGRRNR' A
#
# COMPACT_ATOMS: atom_id res chain seq x y z
N MET A 1 -27.44 2.07 4.60
CA MET A 1 -26.13 2.02 3.90
C MET A 1 -25.32 3.19 4.42
N ILE A 2 -24.16 2.95 5.04
CA ILE A 2 -23.33 4.01 5.64
C ILE A 2 -22.40 4.56 4.55
N GLN A 3 -22.33 5.89 4.39
CA GLN A 3 -21.42 6.52 3.43
C GLN A 3 -20.07 6.78 4.08
N LEU A 4 -18.98 6.72 3.30
CA LEU A 4 -17.62 7.03 3.78
C LEU A 4 -17.54 8.44 4.41
N ALA A 5 -18.28 9.40 3.86
CA ALA A 5 -18.35 10.76 4.37
C ALA A 5 -18.90 10.82 5.81
N ASP A 6 -19.85 9.95 6.16
CA ASP A 6 -20.44 9.91 7.51
C ASP A 6 -19.42 9.37 8.53
N ILE A 7 -18.66 8.34 8.14
CA ILE A 7 -17.58 7.76 8.96
C ILE A 7 -16.47 8.80 9.20
N GLN A 8 -16.11 9.58 8.17
CA GLN A 8 -15.12 10.64 8.29
C GLN A 8 -15.57 11.74 9.27
N LYS A 9 -16.85 12.13 9.23
CA LYS A 9 -17.41 13.11 10.16
C LYS A 9 -17.36 12.59 11.60
N GLN A 10 -17.85 11.38 11.83
CA GLN A 10 -17.83 10.76 13.16
C GLN A 10 -16.40 10.60 13.71
N THR A 11 -15.44 10.26 12.84
CA THR A 11 -14.02 10.14 13.23
C THR A 11 -13.42 11.48 13.65
N LYS A 12 -13.84 12.59 13.03
CA LYS A 12 -13.36 13.93 13.40
C LYS A 12 -13.83 14.35 14.79
N ASP A 13 -15.03 13.91 15.18
CA ASP A 13 -15.65 14.22 16.47
C ASP A 13 -15.05 13.39 17.64
N LEU A 14 -14.24 12.37 17.34
CA LEU A 14 -13.54 11.58 18.36
C LEU A 14 -12.38 12.36 19.00
N SER A 15 -12.13 12.08 20.27
CA SER A 15 -10.90 12.51 20.95
C SER A 15 -9.66 11.90 20.27
N GLU A 16 -8.49 12.50 20.50
CA GLU A 16 -7.24 12.00 19.93
C GLU A 16 -6.95 10.54 20.33
N GLU A 17 -7.22 10.17 21.58
CA GLU A 17 -7.06 8.82 22.10
C GLU A 17 -7.94 7.81 21.34
N TYR A 18 -9.23 8.13 21.16
CA TYR A 18 -10.14 7.25 20.43
C TYR A 18 -9.79 7.17 18.94
N ARG A 19 -9.29 8.25 18.33
CA ARG A 19 -8.78 8.20 16.96
C ARG A 19 -7.59 7.26 16.83
N LYS A 20 -6.64 7.30 17.78
CA LYS A 20 -5.50 6.37 17.80
C LYS A 20 -5.96 4.92 17.97
N GLY A 21 -6.91 4.66 18.88
CA GLY A 21 -7.50 3.34 19.07
C GLY A 21 -8.21 2.82 17.82
N LEU A 22 -8.98 3.67 17.14
CA LEU A 22 -9.66 3.33 15.89
C LEU A 22 -8.67 2.99 14.76
N VAL A 23 -7.58 3.75 14.62
CA VAL A 23 -6.53 3.45 13.65
C VAL A 23 -5.88 2.10 13.95
N ALA A 24 -5.55 1.81 15.21
CA ALA A 24 -4.98 0.53 15.61
C ALA A 24 -5.94 -0.64 15.31
N TYR A 25 -7.23 -0.48 15.61
CA TYR A 25 -8.26 -1.46 15.28
C TYR A 25 -8.38 -1.71 13.77
N LEU A 26 -8.41 -0.65 12.96
CA LEU A 26 -8.47 -0.77 11.50
C LEU A 26 -7.22 -1.43 10.92
N LEU A 27 -6.03 -1.04 11.37
CA LEU A 27 -4.76 -1.66 10.95
C LEU A 27 -4.68 -3.13 11.33
N HIS A 28 -5.16 -3.50 12.52
CA HIS A 28 -5.19 -4.91 12.95
C HIS A 28 -6.26 -5.72 12.20
N GLY A 29 -7.37 -5.09 11.79
CA GLY A 29 -8.39 -5.70 10.96
C GLY A 29 -7.97 -5.86 9.49
N LEU A 30 -6.96 -5.12 9.04
CA LEU A 30 -6.29 -5.29 7.75
C LEU A 30 -5.29 -6.45 7.81
N SER A 31 -5.77 -7.65 8.17
CA SER A 31 -5.00 -8.87 7.93
C SER A 31 -4.87 -9.08 6.42
N GLY A 32 -3.65 -9.31 5.95
CA GLY A 32 -3.38 -9.48 4.51
C GLY A 32 -3.07 -8.19 3.75
N LEU A 33 -2.60 -7.12 4.43
CA LEU A 33 -1.78 -6.13 3.71
C LEU A 33 -0.67 -6.90 2.99
N PRO A 34 -0.34 -6.57 1.73
CA PRO A 34 0.82 -7.13 1.10
C PRO A 34 2.03 -6.71 1.93
N SER A 35 2.51 -7.63 2.79
CA SER A 35 3.94 -7.75 3.01
C SER A 35 4.51 -7.77 1.60
N GLY A 36 5.57 -6.99 1.35
CA GLY A 36 6.22 -6.99 0.04
C GLY A 36 6.48 -8.42 -0.46
N PRO A 37 6.92 -8.55 -1.73
CA PRO A 37 7.18 -9.87 -2.30
C PRO A 37 8.01 -10.72 -1.34
N ASP A 38 7.59 -11.97 -1.14
CA ASP A 38 8.36 -12.94 -0.38
C ASP A 38 9.62 -13.35 -1.16
N ASP A 39 10.53 -14.08 -0.50
CA ASP A 39 11.80 -14.48 -1.09
C ASP A 39 11.62 -15.34 -2.34
N GLU A 40 10.56 -16.16 -2.39
CA GLU A 40 10.23 -16.98 -3.56
C GLU A 40 9.84 -16.11 -4.75
N GLU A 41 9.00 -15.10 -4.53
CA GLU A 41 8.61 -14.14 -5.55
C GLU A 41 9.79 -13.29 -6.03
N VAL A 42 10.66 -12.85 -5.11
CA VAL A 42 11.89 -12.12 -5.48
C VAL A 42 12.75 -12.98 -6.40
N GLY A 43 13.01 -14.24 -6.03
CA GLY A 43 13.81 -15.15 -6.86
C GLY A 43 13.18 -15.42 -8.23
N ARG A 44 11.85 -15.57 -8.30
CA ARG A 44 11.14 -15.71 -9.59
C ARG A 44 11.33 -14.48 -10.48
N ARG A 45 11.16 -13.28 -9.91
CA ARG A 45 11.31 -12.01 -10.65
C ARG A 45 12.73 -11.82 -11.19
N GLU A 46 13.75 -12.22 -10.43
CA GLU A 46 15.15 -12.19 -10.90
C GLU A 46 15.35 -13.08 -12.13
N VAL A 47 14.87 -14.33 -12.10
CA VAL A 47 14.95 -15.25 -13.25
C VAL A 47 14.19 -14.71 -14.47
N GLU A 48 13.02 -14.11 -14.26
CA GLU A 48 12.24 -13.51 -15.35
C GLU A 48 12.97 -12.31 -15.99
N MET A 49 13.65 -11.48 -15.19
CA MET A 49 14.47 -10.37 -15.69
C MET A 49 15.70 -10.87 -16.44
N ASP A 50 16.43 -11.84 -15.88
CA ASP A 50 17.66 -12.38 -16.48
C ASP A 50 17.39 -13.15 -17.78
N SER A 51 16.24 -13.82 -17.88
CA SER A 51 15.81 -14.50 -19.10
C SER A 51 15.33 -13.55 -20.20
N GLY A 52 15.12 -12.27 -19.89
CA GLY A 52 14.49 -11.30 -20.79
C GLY A 52 12.99 -11.50 -21.00
N SER A 53 12.35 -12.31 -20.15
CA SER A 53 10.89 -12.54 -20.20
C SER A 53 10.10 -11.29 -19.80
N VAL A 54 10.72 -10.40 -19.03
CA VAL A 54 10.18 -9.09 -18.66
C VAL A 54 11.20 -7.99 -18.95
N THR A 55 10.73 -6.78 -19.27
CA THR A 55 11.58 -5.59 -19.39
C THR A 55 11.51 -4.79 -18.10
N PRO A 56 12.58 -4.72 -17.30
CA PRO A 56 12.59 -3.90 -16.10
C PRO A 56 12.50 -2.42 -16.47
N ILE A 57 11.82 -1.65 -15.61
CA ILE A 57 11.77 -0.18 -15.71
C ILE A 57 12.72 0.44 -14.70
N SER A 58 13.30 1.58 -15.06
CA SER A 58 14.06 2.40 -14.13
C SER A 58 13.17 2.96 -13.02
N HIS A 59 13.79 3.35 -11.90
CA HIS A 59 13.10 4.00 -10.80
C HIS A 59 12.35 5.28 -11.24
N ALA A 60 12.92 6.06 -12.17
CA ALA A 60 12.29 7.26 -12.69
C ALA A 60 11.01 6.94 -13.49
N GLU A 61 11.04 5.88 -14.31
CA GLU A 61 9.88 5.41 -15.07
C GLU A 61 8.80 4.88 -14.13
N PHE A 62 9.17 4.12 -13.10
CA PHE A 62 8.24 3.68 -12.06
C PHE A 62 7.50 4.87 -11.42
N LEU A 63 8.25 5.87 -10.96
CA LEU A 63 7.67 7.06 -10.32
C LEU A 63 6.70 7.79 -11.26
N SER A 64 7.07 7.95 -12.53
CA SER A 64 6.19 8.54 -13.54
C SER A 64 4.88 7.75 -13.72
N GLN A 65 4.93 6.42 -13.70
CA GLN A 65 3.74 5.58 -13.86
C GLN A 65 2.82 5.64 -12.64
N VAL A 66 3.37 5.75 -11.42
CA VAL A 66 2.57 5.85 -10.18
C VAL A 66 2.17 7.29 -9.82
N GLY A 67 2.32 8.24 -10.74
CA GLY A 67 1.92 9.64 -10.55
C GLY A 67 2.78 10.40 -9.53
N ARG A 68 4.00 9.92 -9.25
CA ARG A 68 4.96 10.59 -8.36
C ARG A 68 6.05 11.25 -9.21
N ARG A 69 6.28 12.55 -9.05
CA ARG A 69 7.41 13.22 -9.71
C ARG A 69 8.60 13.21 -8.74
N ASN A 70 9.80 12.90 -9.26
CA ASN A 70 11.06 13.09 -8.53
C ASN A 70 11.05 14.50 -7.92
N ARG A 71 11.18 14.58 -6.59
CA ARG A 71 11.43 15.83 -5.87
C ARG A 71 12.90 16.16 -5.92
#